data_AF-A0A3S0W8W2-F1
#
_entry.id   AF-A0A3S0W8W2-F1
#
_cell.length_a   1.000
_cell.length_b   1.000
_cell.length_c   1.000
_cell.angle_alpha   90.00
_cell.angle_beta   90.00
_cell.angle_gamma   90.00
#
_symmetry.space_group_name_H-M   'P 1'
#
loop_
_entity.id
_entity.type
_entity.pdbx_description
1 polymer ?
#
loop_
_entity_poly.entity_id
_entity_poly.type
_entity_poly.pdbx_seq_one_letter_code
_entity_poly.pdbx_strand_id
1 'polypeptide(L)'
;MLEFLTGTGLATSAGLNAYIPLLALGLLDRFTGLVDLPAGWTWLAADASLWILGVLLALELVADKIPGVDAVNDVVQTVVGADTVTVGAAAPVLSAAEDVSAAGLVAAALFLPVLVAVLVVAVVVGLWLLARRFRDRRTRGRAAAVPGGPEWTA
;
A
#
# COMPACT_ATOMS: atom_id res chain seq x y z
N MET A 1 -24.89 -14.73 12.41
CA MET A 1 -24.11 -13.95 13.41
C MET A 1 -22.63 -14.32 13.37
N LEU A 2 -22.27 -15.61 13.36
CA LEU A 2 -20.87 -16.07 13.19
C LEU A 2 -20.25 -15.58 11.87
N GLU A 3 -20.91 -15.73 10.72
CA GLU A 3 -20.38 -15.25 9.42
C GLU A 3 -20.06 -13.74 9.39
N PHE A 4 -20.87 -12.92 10.08
CA PHE A 4 -20.60 -11.49 10.18
C PHE A 4 -19.38 -11.21 11.05
N LEU A 5 -19.22 -11.92 12.17
CA LEU A 5 -18.05 -11.83 13.07
C LEU A 5 -16.78 -12.39 12.42
N THR A 6 -16.88 -13.45 11.62
CA THR A 6 -15.75 -14.01 10.86
C THR A 6 -15.40 -13.11 9.69
N GLY A 7 -16.39 -12.57 8.97
CA GLY A 7 -16.18 -11.63 7.87
C GLY A 7 -15.59 -10.30 8.34
N THR A 8 -16.08 -9.76 9.46
CA THR A 8 -15.50 -8.55 10.08
C THR A 8 -14.15 -8.85 10.71
N GLY A 9 -13.94 -10.00 11.36
CA GLY A 9 -12.66 -10.40 11.93
C GLY A 9 -11.57 -10.65 10.87
N LEU A 10 -11.92 -11.26 9.73
CA LEU A 10 -11.01 -11.38 8.60
C LEU A 10 -10.78 -10.04 7.92
N ALA A 11 -11.80 -9.20 7.76
CA ALA A 11 -11.67 -7.85 7.20
C ALA A 11 -10.84 -6.90 8.07
N THR A 12 -10.88 -7.04 9.40
CA THR A 12 -10.00 -6.30 10.32
C THR A 12 -8.60 -6.90 10.39
N SER A 13 -8.43 -8.23 10.28
CA SER A 13 -7.10 -8.86 10.15
C SER A 13 -6.42 -8.55 8.82
N ALA A 14 -7.20 -8.38 7.75
CA ALA A 14 -6.75 -7.80 6.48
C ALA A 14 -6.73 -6.26 6.53
N GLY A 15 -7.25 -5.67 7.61
CA GLY A 15 -7.70 -4.29 7.77
C GLY A 15 -6.62 -3.24 7.95
N LEU A 16 -5.35 -3.63 7.89
CA LEU A 16 -4.22 -2.72 7.69
C LEU A 16 -3.62 -2.85 6.28
N ASN A 17 -4.01 -3.85 5.48
CA ASN A 17 -3.42 -4.09 4.17
C ASN A 17 -4.49 -4.33 3.07
N ALA A 18 -5.61 -3.62 3.16
CA ALA A 18 -6.69 -3.72 2.18
C ALA A 18 -6.33 -3.07 0.83
N TYR A 19 -5.31 -2.21 0.80
CA TYR A 19 -4.93 -1.45 -0.38
C TYR A 19 -4.33 -2.33 -1.48
N ILE A 20 -3.55 -3.37 -1.13
CA ILE A 20 -2.98 -4.33 -2.10
C ILE A 20 -4.07 -5.02 -2.93
N PRO A 21 -5.05 -5.74 -2.34
CA PRO A 21 -6.06 -6.46 -3.11
C PRO A 21 -6.98 -5.51 -3.89
N LEU A 22 -7.32 -4.33 -3.36
CA LEU A 22 -8.16 -3.35 -4.05
C LEU A 22 -7.45 -2.73 -5.26
N LEU A 23 -6.19 -2.33 -5.11
CA LEU A 23 -5.40 -1.84 -6.23
C LEU A 23 -5.23 -2.94 -7.29
N ALA A 24 -4.92 -4.17 -6.88
CA ALA A 24 -4.78 -5.31 -7.79
C ALA A 24 -6.06 -5.58 -8.59
N LEU A 25 -7.24 -5.57 -7.94
CA LEU A 25 -8.54 -5.75 -8.61
C LEU A 25 -8.83 -4.64 -9.62
N GLY A 26 -8.62 -3.38 -9.25
CA GLY A 26 -8.80 -2.25 -10.17
C GLY A 26 -7.82 -2.30 -11.36
N LEU A 27 -6.58 -2.74 -11.14
CA LEU A 27 -5.59 -2.95 -12.20
C LEU A 27 -5.96 -4.13 -13.11
N LEU A 28 -6.43 -5.25 -12.55
CA LEU A 28 -6.83 -6.45 -13.29
C LEU A 28 -7.97 -6.14 -14.26
N ASP A 29 -9.03 -5.48 -13.78
CA ASP A 29 -10.14 -5.04 -14.63
C ASP A 29 -9.69 -4.06 -15.72
N ARG A 30 -8.94 -3.03 -15.32
CA ARG A 30 -8.54 -1.98 -16.27
C ARG A 30 -7.59 -2.44 -17.37
N PHE A 31 -6.69 -3.38 -17.04
CA PHE A 31 -5.55 -3.68 -17.88
C PHE A 31 -5.52 -5.11 -18.44
N THR A 32 -6.21 -6.07 -17.84
CA THR A 32 -6.12 -7.48 -18.25
C THR A 32 -7.43 -8.08 -18.75
N GLY A 33 -8.58 -7.57 -18.31
CA GLY A 33 -9.89 -8.18 -18.62
C GLY A 33 -10.04 -9.62 -18.11
N LEU A 34 -9.14 -10.09 -17.23
CA LEU A 34 -9.31 -11.36 -16.54
C LEU A 34 -10.43 -11.29 -15.50
N VAL A 35 -10.73 -10.09 -15.02
CA VAL A 35 -11.74 -9.80 -14.01
C VAL A 35 -12.56 -8.64 -14.53
N ASP A 36 -13.86 -8.84 -14.75
CA ASP A 36 -14.78 -7.75 -15.11
C ASP A 36 -15.49 -7.28 -13.84
N LEU A 37 -15.26 -6.02 -13.45
CA LEU A 37 -15.89 -5.42 -12.27
C LEU A 37 -17.37 -5.11 -12.56
N PRO A 38 -18.29 -5.49 -11.65
CA PRO A 38 -19.70 -5.13 -11.78
C PRO A 38 -19.89 -3.61 -11.69
N ALA A 39 -21.01 -3.10 -12.19
CA ALA A 39 -21.28 -1.65 -12.33
C ALA A 39 -20.96 -0.82 -11.07
N GLY A 40 -21.28 -1.33 -9.88
CA GLY A 40 -21.02 -0.65 -8.60
C GLY A 40 -19.55 -0.59 -8.17
N TRP A 41 -18.65 -1.32 -8.82
CA TRP A 41 -17.22 -1.43 -8.48
C TRP A 41 -16.31 -0.86 -9.57
N THR A 42 -16.88 -0.40 -10.68
CA THR A 42 -16.15 0.21 -11.80
C THR A 42 -15.33 1.44 -11.40
N TRP A 43 -15.72 2.12 -10.33
CA TRP A 43 -14.95 3.23 -9.75
C TRP A 43 -13.54 2.79 -9.32
N LEU A 44 -13.32 1.52 -8.95
CA LEU A 44 -12.03 1.00 -8.53
C LEU A 44 -10.98 1.01 -9.66
N ALA A 45 -11.44 0.86 -10.90
CA ALA A 45 -10.62 0.94 -12.10
C ALA A 45 -10.38 2.40 -12.55
N ALA A 46 -11.07 3.40 -12.00
CA ALA A 46 -10.91 4.79 -12.41
C ALA A 46 -9.49 5.31 -12.15
N ASP A 47 -9.03 6.25 -12.99
CA ASP A 47 -7.69 6.86 -12.86
C ASP A 47 -7.43 7.42 -11.46
N ALA A 48 -8.39 8.17 -10.92
CA ALA A 48 -8.27 8.75 -9.59
C ALA A 48 -8.15 7.68 -8.51
N SER A 49 -8.96 6.63 -8.56
CA SER A 49 -8.98 5.57 -7.55
C SER A 49 -7.70 4.76 -7.54
N LEU A 50 -7.13 4.43 -8.70
CA LEU A 50 -5.83 3.76 -8.77
C LEU A 50 -4.67 4.62 -8.24
N TRP A 51 -4.69 5.92 -8.51
CA TRP A 51 -3.69 6.84 -7.94
C TRP A 51 -3.83 6.95 -6.42
N ILE A 52 -5.06 7.13 -5.93
CA ILE A 52 -5.34 7.22 -4.49
C ILE A 52 -4.92 5.92 -3.79
N LEU A 53 -5.34 4.76 -4.31
CA LEU A 53 -4.97 3.46 -3.75
C LEU A 53 -3.47 3.20 -3.84
N GLY A 54 -2.79 3.65 -4.91
CA GLY A 54 -1.34 3.54 -5.04
C GLY A 54 -0.57 4.39 -4.03
N VAL A 55 -1.05 5.62 -3.75
CA VAL A 55 -0.48 6.49 -2.71
C VAL A 55 -0.76 5.92 -1.33
N LEU A 56 -1.99 5.47 -1.05
CA LEU A 56 -2.34 4.83 0.23
C LEU A 56 -1.50 3.58 0.47
N LEU A 57 -1.31 2.74 -0.55
CA LEU A 57 -0.40 1.60 -0.48
C LEU A 57 1.05 2.02 -0.21
N ALA A 58 1.52 3.10 -0.83
CA ALA A 58 2.87 3.59 -0.57
C ALA A 58 3.02 4.09 0.88
N LEU A 59 2.03 4.83 1.39
CA LEU A 59 2.00 5.27 2.79
C LEU A 59 1.95 4.08 3.75
N GLU A 60 1.15 3.06 3.44
CA GLU A 60 1.06 1.82 4.22
C GLU A 60 2.41 1.10 4.31
N LEU A 61 3.08 0.92 3.17
CA LEU A 61 4.42 0.30 3.13
C LEU A 61 5.48 1.11 3.89
N VAL A 62 5.31 2.42 4.01
CA VAL A 62 6.20 3.29 4.80
C VAL A 62 5.86 3.19 6.29
N ALA A 63 4.58 3.16 6.63
CA ALA A 63 4.10 3.00 8.00
C ALA A 63 4.53 1.65 8.59
N ASP A 64 4.44 0.57 7.80
CA ASP A 64 4.97 -0.77 8.12
C ASP A 64 6.50 -0.81 8.24
N LYS A 65 7.22 0.22 7.72
CA LYS A 65 8.68 0.38 7.82
C LYS A 65 9.14 1.21 9.01
N ILE A 66 8.25 1.49 9.96
CA ILE A 66 8.62 1.88 11.33
C ILE A 66 8.62 0.65 12.31
N PRO A 67 9.11 -0.57 11.98
CA PRO A 67 9.17 -1.70 12.90
C PRO A 67 10.40 -1.61 13.83
N GLY A 68 10.82 -0.39 14.16
CA GLY A 68 11.87 -0.10 15.13
C GLY A 68 11.31 0.47 16.44
N VAL A 69 10.17 1.16 16.37
CA VAL A 69 9.49 1.68 17.57
C VAL A 69 8.92 0.52 18.39
N ASP A 70 8.38 -0.51 17.74
CA ASP A 70 7.85 -1.69 18.44
C ASP A 70 8.95 -2.51 19.12
N ALA A 71 10.09 -2.74 18.46
CA ALA A 71 11.23 -3.43 19.09
C ALA A 71 11.82 -2.63 20.27
N VAL A 72 11.86 -1.30 20.17
CA VAL A 72 12.28 -0.42 21.27
C VAL A 72 11.25 -0.43 22.39
N ASN A 73 9.96 -0.32 22.07
CA ASN A 73 8.87 -0.37 23.05
C ASN A 73 8.80 -1.72 23.75
N ASP A 74 9.04 -2.83 23.05
CA ASP A 74 9.11 -4.17 23.63
C ASP A 74 10.31 -4.31 24.57
N VAL A 75 11.48 -3.77 24.21
CA VAL A 75 12.65 -3.72 25.10
C VAL A 75 12.37 -2.82 26.30
N VAL A 76 11.81 -1.64 26.10
CA VAL A 76 11.44 -0.71 27.19
C VAL A 76 10.41 -1.35 28.11
N GLN A 77 9.36 -1.99 27.58
CA GLN A 77 8.36 -2.68 28.39
C GLN A 77 8.95 -3.89 29.13
N THR A 78 9.91 -4.60 28.52
CA THR A 78 10.65 -5.68 29.18
C THR A 78 11.50 -5.15 30.33
N VAL A 79 12.20 -4.03 30.14
CA VAL A 79 13.06 -3.40 31.15
C VAL A 79 12.24 -2.74 32.26
N VAL A 80 11.20 -1.97 31.93
CA VAL A 80 10.27 -1.37 32.89
C VAL A 80 9.55 -2.46 33.69
N GLY A 81 9.17 -3.56 33.04
CA GLY A 81 8.63 -4.75 33.70
C GLY A 81 9.64 -5.36 34.70
N ALA A 82 10.92 -5.44 34.33
CA ALA A 82 11.97 -5.90 35.23
C ALA A 82 12.26 -4.93 36.38
N ASP A 83 12.17 -3.62 36.16
CA ASP A 83 12.51 -2.59 37.15
C ASP A 83 11.49 -2.47 38.28
N THR A 84 10.22 -2.79 38.01
CA THR A 84 9.23 -2.95 39.09
C THR A 84 9.61 -4.06 40.08
N VAL A 85 10.52 -4.97 39.71
CA VAL A 85 10.97 -6.09 40.55
C VAL A 85 12.28 -5.79 41.30
N THR A 86 13.16 -4.89 40.81
CA THR A 86 14.56 -4.79 41.29
C THR A 86 15.09 -3.43 41.80
N VAL A 87 14.24 -2.42 42.04
CA VAL A 87 14.55 -1.16 42.80
C VAL A 87 16.00 -0.65 42.61
N GLY A 88 16.31 -0.09 41.43
CA GLY A 88 17.50 0.74 41.22
C GLY A 88 18.64 0.16 40.36
N ALA A 89 18.65 -1.13 40.03
CA ALA A 89 19.56 -1.69 39.01
C ALA A 89 19.19 -1.28 37.57
N ALA A 90 17.98 -0.73 37.42
CA ALA A 90 17.32 -0.18 36.24
C ALA A 90 18.09 0.87 35.44
N ALA A 91 18.74 1.79 36.15
CA ALA A 91 19.07 3.10 35.59
C ALA A 91 20.05 3.05 34.40
N PRO A 92 21.11 2.20 34.41
CA PRO A 92 21.99 2.06 33.26
C PRO A 92 21.30 1.40 32.05
N VAL A 93 20.37 0.48 32.29
CA VAL A 93 19.63 -0.23 31.23
C VAL A 93 18.62 0.70 30.58
N LEU A 94 17.92 1.51 31.38
CA LEU A 94 16.98 2.51 30.88
C LEU A 94 17.71 3.59 30.07
N SER A 95 18.86 4.08 30.55
CA SER A 95 19.70 5.04 29.80
C SER A 95 20.22 4.46 28.48
N ALA A 96 20.64 3.19 28.47
CA ALA A 96 21.04 2.53 27.23
C ALA A 96 19.85 2.33 26.26
N ALA A 97 18.66 2.03 26.78
CA ALA A 97 17.44 1.93 25.99
C ALA A 97 17.04 3.29 25.39
N GLU A 98 17.16 4.37 26.16
CA GLU A 98 16.95 5.74 25.69
C GLU A 98 17.91 6.10 24.55
N ASP A 99 19.21 5.80 24.68
CA ASP A 99 20.20 6.04 23.63
C ASP A 99 19.90 5.25 22.35
N VAL A 100 19.52 3.97 22.47
CA VAL A 100 19.11 3.14 21.32
C VAL A 100 17.84 3.68 20.68
N SER A 101 16.87 4.14 21.48
CA SER A 101 15.63 4.74 20.97
C SER A 101 15.89 6.03 20.21
N ALA A 102 16.76 6.90 20.74
CA ALA A 102 17.14 8.16 20.12
C ALA A 102 17.87 7.91 18.80
N ALA A 103 18.81 6.95 18.79
CA ALA A 103 19.51 6.54 17.57
C ALA A 103 18.55 5.97 16.51
N GLY A 104 17.57 5.16 16.92
CA GLY A 104 16.53 4.63 16.04
C GLY A 104 15.65 5.73 15.43
N LEU A 105 15.22 6.70 16.23
CA LEU A 105 14.44 7.85 15.77
C LEU A 105 15.23 8.73 14.80
N VAL A 106 16.52 8.97 15.07
CA VAL A 106 17.40 9.74 14.18
C VAL A 106 17.58 9.01 12.84
N ALA A 107 17.80 7.68 12.87
CA ALA A 107 17.92 6.88 11.65
C ALA A 107 16.62 6.91 10.85
N ALA A 108 15.46 6.70 11.48
CA ALA A 108 14.16 6.79 10.81
C ALA A 108 13.95 8.18 10.20
N ALA A 109 14.23 9.26 10.94
CA ALA A 109 14.10 10.63 10.44
C ALA A 109 14.97 10.90 9.19
N LEU A 110 16.14 10.24 9.08
CA LEU A 110 17.03 10.38 7.93
C LEU A 110 16.57 9.56 6.71
N PHE A 111 16.17 8.30 6.93
CA PHE A 111 15.92 7.34 5.85
C PHE A 111 14.46 7.31 5.37
N LEU A 112 13.49 7.57 6.25
CA LEU A 112 12.06 7.54 5.93
C LEU A 112 11.68 8.51 4.79
N PRO A 113 12.11 9.80 4.75
CA PRO A 113 11.73 10.69 3.66
C PRO A 113 12.28 10.25 2.30
N VAL A 114 13.51 9.71 2.26
CA VAL A 114 14.11 9.18 1.02
C VAL A 114 13.35 7.92 0.57
N LEU A 115 13.03 7.02 1.50
CA LEU A 115 12.27 5.81 1.23
C LEU A 115 10.88 6.13 0.66
N VAL A 116 10.15 7.07 1.28
CA VAL A 116 8.85 7.56 0.80
C VAL A 116 8.98 8.09 -0.62
N ALA A 117 9.96 8.95 -0.88
CA ALA A 117 10.15 9.54 -2.20
C ALA A 117 10.43 8.47 -3.28
N VAL A 118 11.31 7.51 -3.00
CA VAL A 118 11.63 6.41 -3.92
C VAL A 118 10.39 5.56 -4.18
N LEU A 119 9.61 5.24 -3.14
CA LEU A 119 8.42 4.40 -3.27
C LEU A 119 7.32 5.08 -4.09
N VAL A 120 7.06 6.37 -3.84
CA VAL A 120 6.11 7.16 -4.63
C VAL A 120 6.53 7.20 -6.09
N VAL A 121 7.82 7.46 -6.37
CA VAL A 121 8.34 7.42 -7.75
C VAL A 121 8.17 6.04 -8.37
N ALA A 122 8.48 4.97 -7.64
CA ALA A 122 8.33 3.60 -8.13
C ALA A 122 6.87 3.24 -8.46
N VAL A 123 5.91 3.66 -7.63
CA VAL A 123 4.47 3.47 -7.89
C VAL A 123 4.04 4.28 -9.11
N VAL A 124 4.42 5.56 -9.20
CA VAL A 124 4.10 6.43 -10.35
C VAL A 124 4.66 5.85 -11.65
N VAL A 125 5.93 5.45 -11.64
CA VAL A 125 6.60 4.86 -12.80
C VAL A 125 6.00 3.49 -13.12
N GLY A 126 5.72 2.66 -12.12
CA GLY A 126 5.07 1.36 -12.30
C GLY A 126 3.72 1.47 -12.98
N LEU A 127 2.84 2.35 -12.48
CA LEU A 127 1.55 2.66 -13.07
C LEU A 127 1.70 3.23 -14.49
N TRP A 128 2.67 4.13 -14.71
CA TRP A 128 2.93 4.72 -16.03
C TRP A 128 3.46 3.69 -17.03
N LEU A 129 4.40 2.83 -16.65
CA LEU A 129 4.96 1.77 -17.49
C LEU A 129 3.90 0.75 -17.83
N LEU A 130 3.05 0.38 -16.87
CA LEU A 130 1.93 -0.53 -17.09
C LEU A 130 0.93 0.09 -18.08
N ALA A 131 0.59 1.37 -17.90
CA ALA A 131 -0.25 2.11 -18.83
C ALA A 131 0.39 2.21 -20.22
N ARG A 132 1.71 2.46 -20.33
CA ARG A 132 2.43 2.61 -21.59
C ARG A 132 2.51 1.29 -22.36
N ARG A 133 2.84 0.18 -21.68
CA ARG A 133 3.03 -1.15 -22.29
C ARG A 133 1.77 -1.68 -23.01
N PHE A 134 0.60 -1.20 -22.62
CA PHE A 134 -0.67 -1.70 -23.16
C PHE A 134 -1.47 -0.64 -23.93
N ARG A 135 -1.10 0.66 -23.86
CA ARG A 135 -1.70 1.72 -24.68
C ARG A 135 -1.51 1.47 -26.18
N ASP A 136 -0.42 0.79 -26.56
CA ASP A 136 -0.11 0.37 -27.94
C ASP A 136 -1.11 -0.63 -28.54
N ARG A 137 -1.99 -1.24 -27.73
CA ARG A 137 -2.97 -2.23 -28.22
C ARG A 137 -4.33 -1.63 -28.57
N ARG A 138 -4.69 -0.45 -28.03
CA ARG A 138 -6.02 0.15 -28.23
C ARG A 138 -6.23 0.80 -29.61
N THR A 139 -5.16 1.19 -30.29
CA THR A 139 -5.24 1.75 -31.65
C THR A 139 -5.58 0.70 -32.71
N ARG A 140 -5.41 -0.60 -32.42
CA ARG A 140 -5.73 -1.68 -33.37
C ARG A 140 -7.22 -2.05 -33.41
N GLY A 141 -7.96 -1.88 -32.30
CA GLY A 141 -9.37 -2.26 -32.23
C GLY A 141 -10.34 -1.30 -32.94
N ARG A 142 -10.04 0.01 -32.96
CA ARG A 142 -10.87 1.01 -33.65
C ARG A 142 -10.67 1.03 -35.17
N ALA A 143 -9.48 0.67 -35.65
CA ALA A 143 -9.21 0.54 -37.09
C ALA A 143 -9.94 -0.67 -37.71
N ALA A 144 -10.22 -1.71 -36.91
CA ALA A 144 -10.98 -2.89 -37.35
C ALA A 144 -12.51 -2.70 -37.28
N ALA A 145 -12.99 -1.65 -36.62
CA ALA A 145 -14.41 -1.40 -36.37
C ALA A 145 -15.06 -0.40 -37.34
N VAL A 146 -14.43 -0.11 -38.49
CA VAL A 146 -15.09 0.55 -39.63
C VAL A 146 -15.40 -0.48 -40.72
N PRO A 147 -16.40 -1.36 -40.54
CA PRO A 147 -17.04 -2.00 -41.68
C PRO A 147 -18.00 -0.99 -42.34
N GLY A 148 -17.72 -0.65 -43.60
CA GLY A 148 -18.67 0.04 -44.50
C GLY A 148 -18.69 1.55 -44.38
N GLY A 149 -17.97 2.24 -45.28
CA GLY A 149 -18.22 3.63 -45.60
C GLY A 149 -19.63 3.81 -46.21
N PRO A 150 -20.20 5.02 -46.17
CA PRO A 150 -21.58 5.21 -46.56
C PRO A 150 -21.74 5.01 -48.08
N GLU A 151 -22.58 4.06 -48.46
CA GLU A 151 -23.06 3.81 -49.81
C GLU A 151 -24.04 4.92 -50.25
N TRP A 152 -23.55 6.16 -50.31
CA TRP A 152 -24.22 7.23 -51.04
C TRP A 152 -23.80 7.15 -52.51
N THR A 153 -24.42 6.25 -53.27
CA THR A 153 -24.42 6.31 -54.73
C THR A 153 -25.86 6.27 -55.24
N ALA A 154 -26.31 7.46 -55.65
CA ALA A 154 -27.21 7.84 -56.73
C ALA A 154 -28.43 6.96 -57.08
#